data_AF-A0A1M7JDM0-F1
#
_entry.id   AF-A0A1M7JDM0-F1
#
_cell.length_a   1.000
_cell.length_b   1.000
_cell.length_c   1.000
_cell.angle_alpha   90.00
_cell.angle_beta   90.00
_cell.angle_gamma   90.00
#
_symmetry.space_group_name_H-M   'P 1'
#
loop_
_entity.id
_entity.type
_entity.pdbx_description
1 polymer ?
#
loop_
_entity_poly.entity_id
_entity_poly.type
_entity_poly.pdbx_seq_one_letter_code
_entity_poly.pdbx_strand_id
1 'polypeptide(L)'
;MARQSGIIPLKGTIGNITFYKTKAGHLAREKGGVDASRITTDPAFIRTRENGAEFGRAGKAGKLLRTAFRALLLNIGDSYMSSRLLLLFNEILL
;
A
#
# COMPACT_ATOMS: atom_id res chain seq x y z
N MET A 1 -22.38 -11.88 -9.59
CA MET A 1 -21.79 -11.36 -8.33
C MET A 1 -22.63 -11.85 -7.18
N ALA A 2 -22.00 -12.37 -6.13
CA ALA A 2 -22.71 -12.76 -4.93
C ALA A 2 -23.18 -11.50 -4.18
N ARG A 3 -24.44 -11.48 -3.77
CA ARG A 3 -25.03 -10.41 -2.96
C ARG A 3 -25.08 -10.87 -1.51
N GLN A 4 -24.78 -9.96 -0.58
CA GLN A 4 -24.92 -10.27 0.84
C GLN A 4 -26.39 -10.12 1.24
N SER A 5 -27.07 -11.24 1.49
CA SER A 5 -28.43 -11.25 2.07
C SER A 5 -28.34 -11.45 3.59
N GLY A 6 -28.61 -10.40 4.36
CA GLY A 6 -28.63 -10.45 5.82
C GLY A 6 -28.97 -9.09 6.45
N ILE A 7 -29.49 -9.10 7.68
CA ILE A 7 -29.88 -7.90 8.44
C ILE A 7 -28.65 -7.06 8.84
N ILE A 8 -27.49 -7.70 8.98
CA ILE A 8 -26.25 -7.04 9.41
C ILE A 8 -25.33 -6.84 8.20
N PRO A 9 -24.99 -5.59 7.83
CA PRO A 9 -24.02 -5.33 6.77
C PRO A 9 -22.62 -5.75 7.22
N LEU A 10 -21.94 -6.59 6.44
CA LEU A 10 -20.56 -7.00 6.70
C LEU A 10 -19.62 -6.18 5.81
N LYS A 11 -18.48 -5.77 6.37
CA LYS A 11 -17.44 -5.04 5.65
C LYS A 11 -16.09 -5.63 6.03
N GLY A 12 -15.28 -5.99 5.01
CA GLY A 12 -13.97 -6.60 5.21
C GLY A 12 -13.89 -8.02 4.65
N THR A 13 -12.83 -8.75 4.99
CA THR A 13 -12.56 -10.08 4.46
C THR A 13 -12.75 -11.12 5.57
N ILE A 14 -13.54 -12.16 5.31
CA ILE A 14 -13.70 -13.34 6.18
C ILE A 14 -13.32 -14.56 5.34
N GLY A 15 -12.26 -15.27 5.75
CA GLY A 15 -11.69 -16.36 4.96
C GLY A 15 -11.31 -15.89 3.55
N ASN A 16 -11.83 -16.59 2.53
CA ASN A 16 -11.60 -16.25 1.12
C ASN A 16 -12.69 -15.33 0.53
N ILE A 17 -13.56 -14.72 1.34
CA ILE A 17 -14.64 -13.85 0.84
C ILE A 17 -14.45 -12.43 1.37
N THR A 18 -14.45 -11.46 0.46
CA THR A 18 -14.38 -10.03 0.75
C THR A 18 -15.75 -9.38 0.54
N PHE A 19 -16.26 -8.72 1.58
CA PHE A 19 -17.51 -7.99 1.62
C PHE A 19 -17.27 -6.48 1.46
N TYR A 20 -17.95 -5.86 0.50
CA TYR A 20 -17.81 -4.45 0.18
C TYR A 20 -19.14 -3.81 -0.26
N LYS A 21 -19.26 -2.49 -0.04
CA LYS A 21 -20.44 -1.71 -0.41
C LYS A 21 -20.25 -1.06 -1.78
N THR A 22 -21.26 -1.20 -2.64
CA THR A 22 -21.35 -0.49 -3.93
C THR A 22 -22.61 0.37 -3.98
N LYS A 23 -22.76 1.19 -5.04
CA LYS A 23 -23.99 1.94 -5.29
C LYS A 23 -25.23 1.04 -5.44
N ALA A 24 -25.03 -0.22 -5.85
CA ALA A 24 -26.10 -1.22 -6.04
C ALA A 24 -26.34 -2.13 -4.81
N GLY A 25 -25.69 -1.84 -3.67
CA GLY A 25 -25.86 -2.59 -2.41
C GLY A 25 -24.59 -3.32 -1.94
N HIS A 26 -24.79 -4.26 -1.01
CA HIS A 26 -23.73 -5.05 -0.38
C HIS A 26 -23.37 -6.27 -1.24
N LEU A 27 -22.11 -6.34 -1.65
CA LEU A 27 -21.58 -7.40 -2.50
C LEU A 27 -20.51 -8.21 -1.77
N ALA A 28 -20.44 -9.49 -2.14
CA ALA A 28 -19.39 -10.39 -1.74
C ALA A 28 -18.63 -10.85 -2.99
N ARG A 29 -17.30 -10.88 -2.90
CA ARG A 29 -16.43 -11.47 -3.92
C ARG A 29 -15.45 -12.42 -3.26
N GLU A 30 -15.00 -13.43 -3.99
CA GLU A 30 -13.83 -14.17 -3.56
C GLU A 30 -12.62 -13.23 -3.48
N LYS A 31 -11.73 -13.47 -2.52
CA LYS A 31 -10.49 -12.72 -2.32
C LYS A 31 -9.65 -12.85 -3.58
N GLY A 32 -9.73 -11.83 -4.43
CA GLY A 32 -8.86 -11.70 -5.58
C GLY A 32 -7.45 -11.27 -5.16
N GLY A 33 -6.47 -11.65 -5.97
CA GLY A 33 -5.05 -11.34 -5.74
C GLY A 33 -4.26 -12.57 -5.28
N VAL A 34 -2.94 -12.41 -5.27
CA VAL A 34 -2.02 -13.45 -4.82
C VAL A 34 -1.96 -13.44 -3.30
N ASP A 35 -1.95 -14.62 -2.67
CA ASP A 35 -1.81 -14.70 -1.21
C ASP A 35 -0.52 -14.05 -0.71
N ALA A 36 -0.62 -13.33 0.41
CA ALA A 36 0.52 -12.64 1.00
C ALA A 36 1.65 -13.60 1.37
N SER A 37 1.31 -14.78 1.91
CA SER A 37 2.29 -15.85 2.18
C SER A 37 3.04 -16.27 0.92
N ARG A 38 2.32 -16.40 -0.20
CA ARG A 38 2.93 -16.72 -1.49
C ARG A 38 3.87 -15.61 -1.95
N ILE A 39 3.49 -14.33 -1.84
CA ILE A 39 4.38 -13.21 -2.18
C ILE A 39 5.66 -13.24 -1.33
N THR A 40 5.57 -13.63 -0.06
CA THR A 40 6.73 -13.68 0.84
C THR A 40 7.68 -14.86 0.56
N THR A 41 7.17 -16.00 0.11
CA THR A 41 7.96 -17.25 0.03
C THR A 41 8.26 -17.70 -1.40
N ASP A 42 7.36 -17.45 -2.36
CA ASP A 42 7.45 -18.00 -3.71
C ASP A 42 8.63 -17.34 -4.48
N PRO A 43 9.49 -18.14 -5.13
CA PRO A 43 10.60 -17.64 -5.95
C PRO A 43 10.18 -16.69 -7.08
N ALA A 44 8.97 -16.85 -7.64
CA ALA A 44 8.47 -15.98 -8.69
C ALA A 44 8.34 -14.50 -8.25
N PHE A 45 8.27 -14.24 -6.94
CA PHE A 45 8.15 -12.90 -6.36
C PHE A 45 9.46 -12.36 -5.77
N ILE A 46 10.62 -12.99 -6.01
CA ILE A 46 11.92 -12.51 -5.49
C ILE A 46 12.15 -11.04 -5.87
N ARG A 47 12.06 -10.71 -7.15
CA ARG A 47 12.23 -9.32 -7.63
C ARG A 47 11.19 -8.36 -7.07
N THR A 48 9.95 -8.82 -6.85
CA THR A 48 8.92 -7.99 -6.22
C THR A 48 9.29 -7.65 -4.77
N ARG A 49 9.88 -8.60 -4.03
CA ARG A 49 10.34 -8.38 -2.66
C ARG A 49 11.56 -7.47 -2.61
N GLU A 50 12.51 -7.67 -3.51
CA GLU A 50 13.71 -6.82 -3.65
C GLU A 50 13.30 -5.38 -3.90
N ASN A 51 12.53 -5.13 -4.96
CA ASN A 51 12.02 -3.79 -5.29
C ASN A 51 11.20 -3.19 -4.15
N GLY A 52 10.42 -4.00 -3.42
CA GLY A 52 9.65 -3.55 -2.27
C GLY A 52 10.52 -3.11 -1.09
N ALA A 53 11.61 -3.82 -0.82
CA ALA A 53 12.57 -3.48 0.23
C ALA A 53 13.34 -2.20 -0.11
N GLU A 54 13.76 -2.09 -1.37
CA GLU A 54 14.41 -0.93 -1.98
C GLU A 54 13.55 0.33 -1.87
N PHE A 55 12.32 0.27 -2.38
CA PHE A 55 11.34 1.34 -2.29
C PHE A 55 11.04 1.74 -0.84
N GLY A 56 10.93 0.74 0.05
CA GLY A 56 10.75 0.96 1.48
C GLY A 56 11.93 1.69 2.13
N ARG A 57 13.16 1.42 1.70
CA ARG A 57 14.38 2.10 2.17
C ARG A 57 14.39 3.56 1.71
N ALA A 58 14.10 3.82 0.43
CA ALA A 58 14.01 5.17 -0.11
C ALA A 58 12.95 6.02 0.60
N GLY A 59 11.76 5.46 0.84
CA GLY A 59 10.70 6.14 1.59
C GLY A 59 11.10 6.48 3.03
N LYS A 60 11.83 5.58 3.71
CA LYS A 60 12.37 5.83 5.06
C LYS A 60 13.42 6.95 5.07
N ALA A 61 14.34 6.95 4.09
CA ALA A 61 15.32 8.02 3.95
C ALA A 61 14.67 9.38 3.70
N GLY A 62 13.68 9.44 2.80
CA GLY A 62 12.89 10.65 2.54
C GLY A 62 12.09 11.13 3.75
N LYS A 63 11.59 10.22 4.59
CA LYS A 63 10.97 10.57 5.87
C LYS A 63 11.98 11.15 6.85
N LEU A 64 13.13 10.50 7.01
CA LEU A 64 14.20 10.93 7.92
C LEU A 64 14.64 12.36 7.62
N LEU A 65 14.91 12.67 6.34
CA LEU A 65 15.32 14.01 5.92
C LEU A 65 14.26 15.06 6.25
N ARG A 66 12.99 14.80 5.91
CA ARG A 66 11.89 15.74 6.22
C ARG A 66 11.67 15.92 7.72
N THR A 67 11.89 14.88 8.51
CA THR A 67 11.81 14.98 9.96
C THR A 67 12.96 15.82 10.52
N ALA A 68 14.19 15.62 10.04
CA ALA A 68 15.36 16.38 10.47
C ALA A 68 15.24 17.88 10.17
N PHE A 69 14.71 18.24 9.00
CA PHE A 69 14.52 19.63 8.57
C PHE A 69 13.12 20.19 8.82
N ARG A 70 12.30 19.53 9.65
CA ARG A 70 10.89 19.88 9.84
C ARG A 70 10.69 21.37 10.15
N ALA A 71 11.50 21.93 11.05
CA ALA A 71 11.39 23.33 11.44
C ALA A 71 11.51 24.31 10.25
N LEU A 72 12.34 23.99 9.26
CA LEU A 72 12.51 24.78 8.04
C LEU A 72 11.40 24.51 7.02
N LEU A 73 10.93 23.26 6.95
CA LEU A 73 9.95 22.82 5.96
C LEU A 73 8.49 23.16 6.32
N LEU A 74 8.20 23.53 7.57
CA LEU A 74 6.83 23.77 8.06
C LEU A 74 6.06 24.81 7.24
N ASN A 75 6.74 25.84 6.75
CA ASN A 75 6.13 26.95 6.00
C ASN A 75 6.27 26.79 4.48
N ILE A 76 6.75 25.65 4.00
CA ILE A 76 6.93 25.38 2.56
C ILE A 76 5.67 24.71 2.02
N GLY A 77 4.99 25.36 1.08
CA GLY A 77 3.76 24.88 0.44
C GLY A 77 3.96 23.85 -0.67
N ASP A 78 4.98 22.99 -0.56
CA ASP A 78 5.30 22.02 -1.61
C ASP A 78 4.66 20.65 -1.35
N SER A 79 3.51 20.41 -2.00
CA SER A 79 2.76 19.16 -1.91
C SER A 79 3.46 17.96 -2.55
N TYR A 80 4.42 18.17 -3.44
CA TYR A 80 5.11 17.12 -4.21
C TYR A 80 6.49 16.75 -3.65
N MET A 81 6.98 17.45 -2.62
CA MET A 81 8.29 17.22 -2.01
C MET A 81 8.49 15.75 -1.60
N SER A 82 7.48 15.10 -1.01
CA SER A 82 7.60 13.70 -0.57
C SER A 82 7.83 12.74 -1.75
N SER A 83 7.15 12.96 -2.87
CA SER A 83 7.30 12.15 -4.08
C SER A 83 8.64 12.37 -4.76
N ARG A 84 9.11 13.63 -4.85
CA ARG A 84 10.43 13.92 -5.43
C ARG A 84 11.58 13.36 -4.58
N LEU A 85 11.49 13.47 -3.25
CA LEU A 85 12.48 12.86 -2.37
C LEU A 85 12.49 11.33 -2.52
N LEU A 86 11.32 10.70 -2.63
CA LEU A 86 11.23 9.26 -2.87
C LEU A 86 11.91 8.85 -4.19
N LEU A 87 11.69 9.59 -5.28
CA LEU A 87 12.35 9.35 -6.56
C LEU A 87 13.87 9.50 -6.45
N LEU A 88 14.33 10.62 -5.86
CA LEU A 88 15.75 10.88 -5.65
C LEU A 88 16.43 9.78 -4.80
N PHE A 89 15.79 9.36 -3.71
CA PHE A 89 16.34 8.30 -2.87
C PHE A 89 16.30 6.93 -3.53
N ASN A 90 15.34 6.67 -4.44
CA ASN A 90 15.38 5.46 -5.26
C ASN A 90 16.57 5.49 -6.23
N GLU A 91 16.89 6.64 -6.84
CA GLU A 91 18.07 6.75 -7.73
C GLU A 91 19.41 6.67 -7.00
N ILE A 92 19.48 7.11 -5.74
CA ILE A 92 20.73 7.11 -4.97
C ILE A 92 21.00 5.76 -4.29
N LEU A 93 19.96 5.04 -3.87
CA LEU A 93 20.09 3.84 -3.05
C LEU A 93 20.07 2.53 -3.85
N LEU A 94 19.87 2.62 -5.17
CA LEU A 94 19.74 1.51 -6.14
C LEU A 94 20.77 1.68 -7.25
#